data_AF-W1EWY3-F1
#
_entry.id   AF-W1EWY3-F1
#
_cell.length_a   1.000
_cell.length_b   1.000
_cell.length_c   1.000
_cell.angle_alpha   90.00
_cell.angle_beta   90.00
_cell.angle_gamma   90.00
#
_symmetry.space_group_name_H-M   'P 1'
#
loop_
_entity.id
_entity.type
_entity.pdbx_description
1 polymer ?
#
loop_
_entity_poly.entity_id
_entity_poly.type
_entity_poly.pdbx_seq_one_letter_code
_entity_poly.pdbx_strand_id
1 'polypeptide(L)'
;MGLLTIACARLLGAEQIFVVDHHPYRLRFAADRYGAIPINFDEDSDPAQSIIEQTAGHRGVDAVIDAVGFEAKGSTTETVLTNLKLEGSSGKALRQCIAAVRRGGIVSVPGVYAGFIHGFLFGDAFDKGLTF
;
A
#
# COMPACT_ATOMS: atom_id res chain seq x y z
N MET A 1 -8.91 7.04 6.11
CA MET A 1 -8.38 5.68 6.35
C MET A 1 -6.88 5.72 6.67
N GLY A 2 -5.99 6.00 5.71
CA GLY A 2 -4.53 5.92 5.92
C GLY A 2 -3.95 6.62 7.16
N LEU A 3 -4.28 7.89 7.41
CA LEU A 3 -3.76 8.61 8.59
C LEU A 3 -4.23 8.03 9.93
N LEU A 4 -5.48 7.53 9.99
CA LEU A 4 -5.99 6.85 11.19
C LEU A 4 -5.27 5.51 11.38
N THR A 5 -5.03 4.77 10.30
CA THR A 5 -4.24 3.54 10.33
C THR A 5 -2.84 3.77 10.91
N ILE A 6 -2.15 4.83 10.48
CA ILE A 6 -0.84 5.20 11.00
C ILE A 6 -0.91 5.54 12.50
N ALA A 7 -1.92 6.31 12.91
CA ALA A 7 -2.16 6.63 14.32
C ALA A 7 -2.36 5.37 15.17
N CYS A 8 -3.17 4.42 14.69
CA CYS A 8 -3.40 3.13 15.35
C CYS A 8 -2.12 2.29 15.41
N ALA A 9 -1.35 2.20 14.32
CA ALA A 9 -0.09 1.46 14.30
C ALA A 9 0.93 2.03 15.30
N ARG A 10 1.02 3.36 15.43
CA ARG A 10 1.82 3.99 16.49
C ARG A 10 1.28 3.70 17.89
N LEU A 11 -0.03 3.79 18.08
CA LEU A 11 -0.66 3.47 19.36
C LEU A 11 -0.37 2.01 19.80
N LEU A 12 -0.33 1.08 18.84
CA LEU A 12 -0.03 -0.33 19.07
C LEU A 12 1.47 -0.62 19.23
N GLY A 13 2.34 0.39 19.12
CA GLY A 13 3.78 0.25 19.37
C GLY A 13 4.59 -0.22 18.17
N ALA A 14 4.12 -0.02 16.93
CA ALA A 14 4.95 -0.27 15.75
C ALA A 14 6.21 0.59 15.79
N GLU A 15 7.38 -0.05 15.64
CA GLU A 15 8.70 0.59 15.74
C GLU A 15 9.00 1.47 14.52
N GLN A 16 8.86 0.90 13.32
CA GLN A 16 9.06 1.60 12.05
C GLN A 16 7.76 1.59 11.26
N ILE A 17 7.35 2.77 10.76
CA ILE A 17 6.14 2.91 9.95
C ILE A 17 6.52 3.67 8.70
N PHE A 18 6.31 3.06 7.53
CA PHE A 18 6.40 3.74 6.25
C PHE A 18 5.02 4.17 5.78
N VAL A 19 4.94 5.33 5.11
CA VAL A 19 3.71 5.81 4.48
C VAL A 19 4.01 6.21 3.04
N VAL A 20 3.24 5.66 2.11
CA VAL A 20 3.36 5.89 0.68
C VAL A 20 2.13 6.67 0.21
N ASP A 21 2.31 7.89 -0.26
CA ASP A 21 1.28 8.78 -0.85
C ASP A 21 2.00 9.70 -1.86
N HIS A 22 1.28 10.49 -2.65
CA HIS A 22 1.85 11.54 -3.50
C HIS A 22 1.60 12.94 -2.96
N HIS A 23 0.64 13.10 -2.04
CA HIS A 23 0.30 14.40 -1.49
C HIS A 23 1.32 14.82 -0.40
N PRO A 24 2.18 15.83 -0.65
CA PRO A 24 3.26 16.16 0.28
C PRO A 24 2.74 16.62 1.65
N TYR A 25 1.57 17.26 1.70
CA TYR A 25 0.97 17.70 2.96
C TYR A 25 0.52 16.53 3.85
N ARG A 26 0.07 15.40 3.25
CA ARG A 26 -0.34 14.20 4.00
C ARG A 26 0.89 13.49 4.55
N LEU A 27 1.91 13.35 3.71
CA LEU A 27 3.20 12.77 4.09
C LEU A 27 3.86 13.55 5.23
N ARG A 28 3.93 14.88 5.12
CA ARG A 28 4.44 15.76 6.17
C ARG A 28 3.66 15.61 7.47
N PHE A 29 2.32 15.63 7.41
CA PHE A 29 1.50 15.43 8.60
C PHE A 29 1.76 14.08 9.27
N ALA A 30 1.88 12.99 8.50
CA ALA A 30 2.16 11.67 9.03
C ALA A 30 3.55 11.57 9.69
N ALA A 31 4.55 12.20 9.07
CA ALA A 31 5.90 12.30 9.64
C ALA A 31 5.89 13.12 10.94
N ASP A 32 5.32 14.33 10.93
CA ASP A 32 5.34 15.24 12.08
C ASP A 32 4.53 14.73 13.27
N ARG A 33 3.37 14.11 13.02
CA ARG A 33 2.46 13.65 14.09
C ARG A 33 2.76 12.27 14.61
N TYR A 34 3.21 11.38 13.74
CA TYR A 34 3.32 9.97 14.04
C TYR A 34 4.72 9.44 13.81
N GLY A 35 5.70 10.26 13.42
CA GLY A 35 7.05 9.80 13.11
C GLY A 35 7.08 8.76 11.98
N ALA A 36 6.08 8.74 11.09
CA ALA A 36 6.09 7.84 9.94
C ALA A 36 7.16 8.30 8.94
N ILE A 37 7.81 7.36 8.27
CA ILE A 37 8.80 7.60 7.21
C ILE A 37 8.03 7.82 5.91
N PRO A 38 8.01 9.04 5.36
CA PRO A 38 7.25 9.34 4.16
C PRO A 38 8.00 8.88 2.91
N ILE A 39 7.27 8.31 1.96
CA ILE A 39 7.75 7.99 0.61
C ILE A 39 6.78 8.61 -0.38
N ASN A 40 7.28 9.56 -1.16
CA ASN A 40 6.52 10.18 -2.25
C ASN A 40 6.72 9.37 -3.53
N PHE A 41 5.67 8.68 -4.00
CA PHE A 41 5.77 7.84 -5.19
C PHE A 41 5.81 8.61 -6.52
N ASP A 42 5.66 9.94 -6.49
CA ASP A 42 5.95 10.79 -7.65
C ASP A 42 7.46 11.07 -7.78
N GLU A 43 8.22 10.92 -6.70
CA GLU A 43 9.68 11.13 -6.62
C GLU A 43 10.44 9.80 -6.61
N ASP A 44 9.81 8.75 -6.07
CA ASP A 44 10.35 7.39 -5.98
C ASP A 44 9.54 6.43 -6.87
N SER A 45 10.21 5.88 -7.89
CA SER A 45 9.59 4.96 -8.84
C SER A 45 9.33 3.55 -8.28
N ASP A 46 10.00 3.14 -7.20
CA ASP A 46 9.79 1.84 -6.55
C ASP A 46 9.76 1.93 -5.01
N PRO A 47 8.64 2.42 -4.44
CA PRO A 47 8.47 2.51 -3.00
C PRO A 47 8.68 1.20 -2.24
N ALA A 48 8.30 0.06 -2.83
CA ALA A 48 8.47 -1.24 -2.20
C ALA A 48 9.96 -1.59 -2.03
N GLN A 49 10.78 -1.34 -3.06
CA GLN A 49 12.23 -1.51 -2.94
C GLN A 49 12.82 -0.57 -1.88
N SER A 50 12.46 0.72 -1.89
CA SER A 50 12.91 1.69 -0.91
C SER A 50 12.56 1.31 0.53
N ILE A 51 11.38 0.71 0.75
CA ILE A 51 10.98 0.15 2.05
C ILE A 51 11.89 -1.01 2.43
N ILE A 52 12.08 -1.99 1.52
CA ILE A 52 12.91 -3.17 1.77
C ILE A 52 14.33 -2.75 2.17
N GLU A 53 14.94 -1.83 1.43
CA GLU A 53 16.30 -1.34 1.70
C GLU A 53 16.45 -0.70 3.09
N GLN A 54 15.39 -0.09 3.61
CA GLN A 54 15.36 0.56 4.93
C GLN A 54 14.97 -0.37 6.09
N THR A 55 14.58 -1.61 5.81
CA THR A 55 14.23 -2.62 6.83
C THR A 55 15.45 -3.45 7.26
N ALA A 56 15.43 -3.93 8.50
CA ALA A 56 16.51 -4.76 9.03
C ALA A 56 16.74 -6.03 8.19
N GLY A 57 17.97 -6.20 7.70
CA GLY A 57 18.35 -7.33 6.84
C GLY A 57 17.69 -7.34 5.47
N HIS A 58 17.11 -6.22 5.03
CA HIS A 58 16.48 -6.06 3.71
C HIS A 58 15.39 -7.10 3.41
N ARG A 59 14.58 -7.41 4.42
CA ARG A 59 13.56 -8.47 4.33
C ARG A 59 12.18 -7.96 3.96
N GLY A 60 11.94 -6.66 4.07
CA GLY A 60 10.61 -6.07 4.02
C GLY A 60 9.95 -5.97 5.39
N VAL A 61 8.80 -5.30 5.44
CA VAL A 61 8.06 -5.03 6.68
C VAL A 61 7.28 -6.27 7.16
N ASP A 62 7.00 -6.34 8.46
CA ASP A 62 6.21 -7.43 9.06
C ASP A 62 4.75 -7.42 8.61
N ALA A 63 4.19 -6.23 8.41
CA ALA A 63 2.81 -6.04 7.98
C ALA A 63 2.68 -4.83 7.06
N VAL A 64 1.75 -4.92 6.13
CA VAL A 64 1.34 -3.83 5.23
C VAL A 64 -0.17 -3.66 5.29
N ILE A 65 -0.63 -2.43 5.04
CA ILE A 65 -2.05 -2.08 5.05
C ILE A 65 -2.35 -1.26 3.80
N ASP A 66 -3.13 -1.84 2.88
CA ASP A 66 -3.63 -1.14 1.72
C ASP A 66 -4.85 -0.30 2.09
N ALA A 67 -4.59 0.98 2.39
CA ALA A 67 -5.61 1.97 2.72
C ALA A 67 -6.05 2.81 1.50
N VAL A 68 -5.78 2.35 0.28
CA VAL A 68 -6.10 3.06 -0.97
C VAL A 68 -7.33 2.41 -1.62
N GLY A 69 -7.22 1.14 -2.03
CA GLY A 69 -8.26 0.47 -2.81
C GLY A 69 -8.43 1.00 -4.23
N PHE A 70 -9.57 0.65 -4.83
CA PHE A 70 -10.00 1.11 -6.14
C PHE A 70 -10.70 2.47 -6.01
N GLU A 71 -10.10 3.54 -6.57
CA GLU A 71 -10.83 4.79 -6.78
C GLU A 71 -11.90 4.59 -7.87
N ALA A 72 -13.08 4.12 -7.48
CA ALA A 72 -14.28 4.25 -8.31
C ALA A 72 -14.70 5.72 -8.29
N LYS A 73 -14.13 6.54 -9.18
CA LYS A 73 -14.79 7.80 -9.52
C LYS A 73 -16.15 7.44 -10.12
N GLY A 74 -17.18 7.99 -9.48
CA GLY A 74 -18.58 7.63 -9.70
C GLY A 74 -19.18 8.46 -10.82
N SER A 75 -19.56 7.78 -11.89
CA SER A 75 -20.61 8.20 -12.83
C SER A 75 -20.91 7.02 -13.74
N THR A 76 -22.19 6.76 -14.03
CA THR A 76 -22.64 5.66 -14.90
C THR A 76 -22.10 5.77 -16.34
N THR A 77 -21.50 6.91 -16.72
CA THR A 77 -20.77 7.12 -17.99
C THR A 77 -19.26 6.86 -17.84
N GLU A 78 -18.72 6.89 -16.62
CA GLU A 78 -17.31 6.55 -16.33
C GLU A 78 -17.02 5.06 -16.48
N THR A 79 -18.00 4.16 -16.42
CA THR A 79 -17.81 2.69 -16.48
C THR A 79 -16.98 2.20 -17.68
N VAL A 80 -17.07 2.85 -18.85
CA VAL A 80 -16.27 2.51 -20.04
C VAL A 80 -14.82 3.01 -19.91
N LEU A 81 -14.62 4.20 -19.33
CA LEU A 81 -13.29 4.75 -19.05
C LEU A 81 -12.63 4.04 -17.85
N THR A 82 -13.44 3.57 -16.91
CA THR A 82 -13.07 2.72 -15.78
C THR A 82 -12.59 1.36 -16.30
N ASN A 83 -13.24 0.76 -17.30
CA ASN A 83 -12.73 -0.47 -17.94
C ASN A 83 -11.35 -0.28 -18.60
N LEU A 84 -11.08 0.89 -19.19
CA LEU A 84 -9.76 1.22 -19.75
C LEU A 84 -8.71 1.59 -18.69
N LYS A 85 -9.11 2.24 -17.59
CA LYS A 85 -8.22 2.57 -16.45
C LYS A 85 -8.01 1.39 -15.49
N LEU A 86 -8.91 0.40 -15.51
CA LEU A 86 -8.86 -0.86 -14.76
C LEU A 86 -7.60 -1.65 -15.12
N GLU A 87 -7.12 -1.59 -16.37
CA GLU A 87 -5.91 -2.29 -16.80
C GLU A 87 -4.62 -1.71 -16.18
N GLY A 88 -4.58 -0.41 -15.87
CA GLY A 88 -3.36 0.23 -15.35
C GLY A 88 -3.29 0.38 -13.83
N SER A 89 -4.42 0.69 -13.18
CA SER A 89 -4.41 1.20 -11.79
C SER A 89 -4.97 0.23 -10.73
N SER A 90 -5.70 -0.81 -11.12
CA SER A 90 -6.58 -1.55 -10.19
C SER A 90 -5.89 -2.41 -9.14
N GLY A 91 -4.55 -2.53 -9.17
CA GLY A 91 -3.81 -3.33 -8.18
C GLY A 91 -2.43 -2.79 -7.86
N LYS A 92 -2.06 -1.57 -8.28
CA LYS A 92 -0.69 -1.05 -8.05
C LYS A 92 -0.37 -0.99 -6.56
N ALA A 93 -1.27 -0.45 -5.74
CA ALA A 93 -1.10 -0.37 -4.29
C ALA A 93 -0.99 -1.77 -3.66
N LEU A 94 -1.90 -2.68 -4.02
CA LEU A 94 -1.88 -4.06 -3.52
C LEU A 94 -0.61 -4.83 -3.94
N ARG A 95 -0.16 -4.67 -5.18
CA ARG A 95 1.10 -5.27 -5.66
C ARG A 95 2.31 -4.73 -4.90
N GLN A 96 2.35 -3.43 -4.65
CA GLN A 96 3.39 -2.80 -3.83
C GLN A 96 3.34 -3.32 -2.38
N CYS A 97 2.16 -3.51 -1.82
CA CYS A 97 1.99 -4.15 -0.51
C CYS A 97 2.58 -5.58 -0.48
N ILE A 98 2.20 -6.42 -1.46
CA ILE A 98 2.71 -7.79 -1.59
C ILE A 98 4.23 -7.79 -1.79
N ALA A 99 4.77 -6.83 -2.54
CA ALA A 99 6.21 -6.69 -2.78
C ALA A 99 6.98 -6.28 -1.51
N ALA A 100 6.50 -5.28 -0.77
CA ALA A 100 7.18 -4.70 0.38
C ALA A 100 7.12 -5.56 1.66
N VAL A 101 6.13 -6.45 1.78
CA VAL A 101 5.98 -7.32 2.95
C VAL A 101 6.97 -8.50 2.89
N ARG A 102 7.54 -8.84 4.06
CA ARG A 102 8.44 -9.99 4.18
C ARG A 102 7.71 -11.32 4.03
N ARG A 103 8.47 -12.40 3.82
CA ARG A 103 7.94 -13.77 3.92
C ARG A 103 7.32 -14.02 5.31
N GLY A 104 6.15 -14.65 5.34
CA GLY A 104 5.34 -14.89 6.55
C GLY A 104 4.77 -13.63 7.18
N GLY A 105 4.64 -12.53 6.42
CA GLY A 105 4.04 -11.28 6.88
C GLY A 105 2.54 -11.18 6.59
N ILE A 106 1.95 -10.06 7.01
CA ILE A 106 0.50 -9.82 6.96
C ILE A 106 0.17 -8.69 5.96
N VAL A 107 -0.85 -8.88 5.13
CA VAL A 107 -1.38 -7.90 4.18
C VAL A 107 -2.83 -7.60 4.50
N SER A 108 -3.11 -6.49 5.20
CA SER A 108 -4.50 -6.06 5.43
C SER A 108 -4.99 -5.19 4.29
N VAL A 109 -6.19 -5.45 3.77
CA VAL A 109 -6.75 -4.73 2.61
C VAL A 109 -8.09 -4.06 2.98
N PRO A 110 -8.09 -2.98 3.80
CA PRO A 110 -9.30 -2.22 4.09
C PRO A 110 -9.76 -1.32 2.93
N GLY A 111 -8.88 -1.02 1.96
CA GLY A 111 -9.24 -0.32 0.73
C GLY A 111 -10.25 -1.11 -0.10
N VAL A 112 -11.25 -0.42 -0.66
CA VAL A 112 -12.36 -1.08 -1.37
C VAL A 112 -11.91 -1.54 -2.75
N TYR A 113 -11.99 -2.83 -3.04
CA TYR A 113 -11.82 -3.38 -4.38
C TYR A 113 -13.16 -3.91 -4.90
N ALA A 114 -13.66 -3.36 -6.01
CA ALA A 114 -14.91 -3.79 -6.63
C ALA A 114 -14.66 -4.42 -8.01
N GLY A 115 -15.31 -5.56 -8.28
CA GLY A 115 -15.17 -6.30 -9.54
C GLY A 115 -13.93 -7.20 -9.59
N PHE A 116 -13.60 -7.67 -10.80
CA PHE A 116 -12.46 -8.57 -11.01
C PHE A 116 -11.13 -7.81 -10.98
N ILE A 117 -10.20 -8.25 -10.12
CA ILE A 117 -8.81 -7.80 -10.14
C ILE A 117 -8.02 -8.72 -11.06
N HIS A 118 -7.57 -8.19 -12.19
CA HIS A 118 -6.68 -8.92 -13.10
C HIS A 118 -5.22 -8.80 -12.63
N GLY A 119 -4.46 -9.88 -12.71
CA GLY A 119 -3.05 -9.89 -12.30
C GLY A 119 -2.84 -9.77 -10.79
N PHE A 120 -3.75 -10.33 -9.99
CA PHE A 120 -3.50 -10.53 -8.56
C PHE A 120 -2.27 -11.43 -8.41
N LEU A 121 -1.25 -10.95 -7.68
CA LEU A 121 0.04 -11.64 -7.50
C LEU A 121 -0.08 -12.81 -6.51
N PHE A 122 -1.02 -13.73 -6.77
CA PHE A 122 -1.26 -14.87 -5.88
C PHE A 122 -0.04 -15.79 -5.78
N GLY A 123 0.72 -15.96 -6.86
CA GLY A 123 1.96 -16.74 -6.86
C GLY A 123 2.98 -16.16 -5.86
N ASP A 124 3.22 -14.85 -5.93
CA ASP A 124 4.14 -14.18 -5.01
C ASP A 124 3.63 -14.21 -3.57
N ALA A 125 2.33 -14.02 -3.38
CA ALA A 125 1.70 -14.09 -2.08
C ALA A 125 1.79 -15.49 -1.46
N PHE A 126 1.60 -16.53 -2.27
CA PHE A 126 1.75 -17.93 -1.88
C PHE A 126 3.21 -18.27 -1.57
N ASP A 127 4.15 -17.92 -2.44
CA ASP A 127 5.59 -18.16 -2.23
C ASP A 127 6.09 -17.47 -0.96
N LYS A 128 5.62 -16.24 -0.71
CA LYS A 128 5.93 -15.52 0.53
C LYS A 128 5.19 -16.07 1.75
N GLY A 129 4.19 -16.95 1.60
CA GLY A 129 3.40 -17.47 2.71
C GLY A 129 2.65 -16.36 3.46
N LEU A 130 2.02 -15.44 2.73
CA LEU A 130 1.35 -14.27 3.31
C LEU A 130 0.01 -14.63 3.96
N THR A 131 -0.35 -13.88 4.99
CA THR A 131 -1.69 -13.86 5.57
C THR A 131 -2.41 -12.59 5.13
N PHE A 132 -3.67 -12.70 4.69
CA PHE A 132 -4.52 -11.57 4.31
C PHE A 132 -5.67 -11.39 5.31
#